data_AF-A0A1U9MGE2-F1
#
_entry.id   AF-A0A1U9MGE2-F1
#
_cell.length_a   1.000
_cell.length_b   1.000
_cell.length_c   1.000
_cell.angle_alpha   90.00
_cell.angle_beta   90.00
_cell.angle_gamma   90.00
#
_symmetry.space_group_name_H-M   'P 1'
#
loop_
_entity.id
_entity.type
_entity.pdbx_description
1 polymer ?
#
loop_
_entity_poly.entity_id
_entity_poly.type
_entity_poly.pdbx_seq_one_letter_code
_entity_poly.pdbx_strand_id
1 'polypeptide(L)'
;MKTVVLENQGNFDEWRKQARLLLQEQVRPENIFWRYKSKPALFDETDNFSPLAKNPDTRQKTQKFFVPKQFLNLAKNVICHESEDSAALLYRLLYRLQQDKTVLEKIYESDIATALSRQKAVCHDIHHMHAFLRFNEIGNINPDSFRRCFTAWYEPQHFIVSEATPFFCKRFGDMDWQILTPKGSAYYCNGTFLIGEPVLKKPESKDELEDLWKTYFASIFNPARLKVKTMQSHMPKKYWGNLPEAQMIDSLVGNAESRIRDMEQQPILPPPRFHSRLSGKFGLNSLQTNFQPETTPETLDILDESIRQCKRCPLHCSATQAVCGEGPENASLMIVGEQPGDREDLVGRPFVGPAGQVFDQAARKVGLKRDEVYMTNAVKHFKYELKGRKRLHKKAHRTEIEHCRWWLMKEIAIIKPKLIVAMGSTALFSLTGLIAPITRYAGRLISTEENIPVLATVHPSYLLRIISEQSRKQEIEKFEQSLRLVRQKTALKNTLPKNELKK
;
A
#
# COMPACT_ATOMS: atom_id res chain seq x y z
N MET A 1 47.48 2.41 -13.93
CA MET A 1 46.19 2.04 -13.32
C MET A 1 45.79 3.18 -12.37
N LYS A 2 44.57 3.73 -12.46
CA LYS A 2 44.08 4.81 -11.59
C LYS A 2 43.35 4.20 -10.39
N THR A 3 43.73 4.61 -9.18
CA THR A 3 43.05 4.18 -7.95
C THR A 3 42.04 5.24 -7.53
N VAL A 4 40.79 4.82 -7.32
CA VAL A 4 39.70 5.68 -6.85
C VAL A 4 39.33 5.22 -5.45
N VAL A 5 39.47 6.12 -4.47
CA VAL A 5 39.11 5.86 -3.08
C VAL A 5 37.78 6.51 -2.79
N LEU A 6 36.79 5.71 -2.37
CA LEU A 6 35.51 6.17 -1.85
C LEU A 6 35.56 6.18 -0.32
N GLU A 7 35.00 7.22 0.30
CA GLU A 7 34.95 7.37 1.76
C GLU A 7 34.06 6.30 2.38
N ASN A 8 32.84 6.13 1.86
CA ASN A 8 31.85 5.23 2.41
C ASN A 8 31.16 4.36 1.35
N GLN A 9 31.01 3.07 1.66
CA GLN A 9 30.26 2.14 0.80
C GLN A 9 28.76 2.46 0.85
N GLY A 10 28.09 2.42 -0.30
CA GLY A 10 26.67 2.80 -0.43
C GLY A 10 26.40 4.28 -0.76
N ASN A 11 27.43 5.14 -0.81
CA ASN A 11 27.24 6.54 -1.20
C ASN A 11 27.18 6.72 -2.73
N PHE A 12 25.96 6.77 -3.28
CA PHE A 12 25.73 6.95 -4.71
C PHE A 12 26.29 8.27 -5.26
N ASP A 13 26.15 9.37 -4.53
CA ASP A 13 26.55 10.69 -5.02
C ASP A 13 28.07 10.83 -5.11
N GLU A 14 28.79 10.23 -4.18
CA GLU A 14 30.25 10.15 -4.21
C GLU A 14 30.74 9.35 -5.42
N TRP A 15 30.23 8.12 -5.59
CA TRP A 15 30.54 7.28 -6.75
C TRP A 15 30.22 8.02 -8.07
N ARG A 16 29.05 8.66 -8.15
CA ARG A 16 28.60 9.40 -9.34
C ARG A 16 29.56 10.52 -9.74
N LYS A 17 30.11 11.26 -8.77
CA LYS A 17 31.10 12.33 -9.03
C LYS A 17 32.38 11.75 -9.63
N GLN A 18 32.93 10.69 -9.03
CA GLN A 18 34.16 10.05 -9.51
C GLN A 18 33.96 9.38 -10.87
N ALA A 19 32.87 8.63 -11.04
CA ALA A 19 32.52 7.98 -12.29
C ALA A 19 32.38 9.00 -13.44
N ARG A 20 31.82 10.19 -13.17
CA ARG A 20 31.71 11.25 -14.16
C ARG A 20 33.08 11.79 -14.60
N LEU A 21 34.00 12.00 -13.67
CA LEU A 21 35.36 12.48 -13.99
C LEU A 21 36.10 11.46 -14.86
N LEU A 22 36.06 10.18 -14.47
CA LEU A 22 36.70 9.09 -15.23
C LEU A 22 36.13 8.95 -16.64
N LEU A 23 34.81 9.15 -16.78
CA LEU A 23 34.14 9.10 -18.09
C LEU A 23 34.51 10.30 -18.97
N GLN A 24 34.70 11.50 -18.38
CA GLN A 24 35.21 12.68 -19.10
C GLN A 24 36.64 12.49 -19.59
N GLU A 25 37.46 11.80 -18.81
CA GLU A 25 38.82 11.41 -19.17
C GLU A 25 38.90 10.16 -20.05
N GLN A 26 37.76 9.55 -20.39
CA GLN A 26 37.63 8.33 -21.20
C GLN A 26 38.48 7.15 -20.66
N VAL A 27 38.60 7.05 -19.34
CA VAL A 27 39.38 5.97 -18.70
C VAL A 27 38.66 4.64 -18.86
N ARG A 28 39.33 3.65 -19.47
CA ARG A 28 38.78 2.29 -19.61
C ARG A 28 38.61 1.63 -18.24
N PRO A 29 37.54 0.84 -18.02
CA PRO A 29 37.29 0.21 -16.72
C PRO A 29 38.41 -0.71 -16.22
N GLU A 30 39.13 -1.38 -17.12
CA GLU A 30 40.29 -2.25 -16.80
C GLU A 30 41.46 -1.49 -16.14
N ASN A 31 41.53 -0.18 -16.37
CA ASN A 31 42.59 0.67 -15.84
C ASN A 31 42.23 1.31 -14.50
N ILE A 32 41.13 0.89 -13.86
CA ILE A 32 40.60 1.53 -12.65
C ILE A 32 40.51 0.53 -11.52
N PHE A 33 41.11 0.89 -10.38
CA PHE A 33 41.00 0.13 -9.14
C PHE A 33 40.14 0.92 -8.14
N TRP A 34 39.00 0.36 -7.74
CA TRP A 34 38.09 0.98 -6.78
C TRP A 34 38.39 0.45 -5.38
N ARG A 35 38.54 1.36 -4.40
CA ARG A 35 38.82 1.03 -2.99
C ARG A 35 37.93 1.85 -2.07
N TYR A 36 37.60 1.32 -0.90
CA TYR A 36 36.93 2.06 0.17
C TYR A 36 37.91 2.39 1.30
N LYS A 37 37.81 3.58 1.90
CA LYS A 37 38.72 4.07 2.94
C LYS A 37 38.63 3.26 4.25
N SER A 38 37.52 2.57 4.50
CA SER A 38 37.22 1.84 5.74
C SER A 38 37.98 0.51 5.92
N LYS A 39 38.75 0.05 4.92
CA LYS A 39 39.55 -1.18 5.02
C LYS A 39 41.03 -0.90 4.71
N PRO A 40 41.98 -1.25 5.60
CA PRO A 40 43.40 -1.13 5.32
C PRO A 40 43.83 -2.09 4.19
N ALA A 41 44.81 -1.67 3.39
CA ALA A 41 45.36 -2.50 2.32
C ALA A 41 46.18 -3.65 2.91
N LEU A 42 46.04 -4.86 2.35
CA LEU A 42 46.84 -6.03 2.76
C LEU A 42 48.30 -5.97 2.29
N PHE A 43 48.64 -5.00 1.43
CA PHE A 43 49.98 -4.72 0.94
C PHE A 43 50.17 -3.20 0.94
N ASP A 44 50.82 -2.69 1.99
CA ASP A 44 51.49 -1.39 1.94
C ASP A 44 52.87 -1.63 1.33
N GLU A 45 52.94 -1.64 -0.01
CA GLU A 45 54.20 -1.34 -0.68
C GLU A 45 54.02 -0.10 -1.55
N THR A 46 54.96 0.80 -1.31
CA THR A 46 55.20 2.08 -1.95
C THR A 46 55.06 1.98 -3.47
N ASP A 47 54.02 2.62 -4.01
CA ASP A 47 53.98 2.96 -5.41
C ASP A 47 53.44 4.37 -5.56
N ASN A 48 54.00 5.12 -6.50
CA ASN A 48 53.65 6.50 -6.82
C ASN A 48 52.19 6.59 -7.32
N PHE A 49 51.23 6.59 -6.40
CA PHE A 49 49.81 6.66 -6.71
C PHE A 49 49.33 8.10 -6.65
N SER A 50 49.24 8.74 -7.81
CA SER A 50 48.67 10.08 -7.92
C SER A 50 47.18 10.03 -7.51
N PRO A 51 46.78 10.70 -6.40
CA PRO A 51 45.37 10.96 -6.16
C PRO A 51 44.86 11.74 -7.37
N LEU A 52 43.67 11.40 -7.91
CA LEU A 52 42.99 12.31 -8.83
C LEU A 52 42.97 13.69 -8.16
N ALA A 53 43.80 14.60 -8.68
CA ALA A 53 44.13 15.84 -8.00
C ALA A 53 42.83 16.59 -7.67
N LYS A 54 42.72 17.04 -6.42
CA LYS A 54 41.79 18.11 -6.04
C LYS A 54 42.22 19.35 -6.81
N ASN A 55 41.81 19.49 -8.07
CA ASN A 55 41.98 20.72 -8.82
C ASN A 55 40.60 21.39 -8.94
N PRO A 56 40.30 22.43 -8.15
CA PRO A 56 39.01 23.11 -8.20
C PRO A 56 38.80 23.94 -9.49
N ASP A 57 39.81 24.05 -10.35
CA ASP A 57 39.88 25.16 -11.31
C ASP A 57 40.27 24.76 -12.75
N THR A 58 39.66 23.70 -13.27
CA THR A 58 39.62 23.49 -14.72
C THR A 58 38.20 23.59 -15.23
N ARG A 59 37.90 24.71 -15.90
CA ARG A 59 36.76 24.89 -16.81
C ARG A 59 36.87 23.91 -17.99
N GLN A 60 36.76 22.61 -17.72
CA GLN A 60 36.70 21.58 -18.75
C GLN A 60 35.28 21.54 -19.32
N LYS A 61 35.19 21.66 -20.65
CA LYS A 61 33.93 21.57 -21.43
C LYS A 61 33.06 20.44 -20.85
N THR A 62 31.88 20.80 -20.33
CA THR A 62 30.93 19.80 -19.83
C THR A 62 30.39 18.98 -21.00
N GLN A 63 31.09 17.90 -21.34
CA GLN A 63 30.60 16.90 -22.29
C GLN A 63 29.30 16.31 -21.71
N LYS A 64 28.22 16.37 -22.49
CA LYS A 64 26.91 15.84 -22.09
C LYS A 64 26.90 14.34 -22.39
N PHE A 65 26.87 13.52 -21.36
CA PHE A 65 26.69 12.07 -21.47
C PHE A 65 25.21 11.71 -21.42
N PHE A 66 24.83 10.66 -22.14
CA PHE A 66 23.48 10.12 -22.05
C PHE A 66 23.44 9.01 -21.01
N VAL A 67 22.60 9.16 -20.00
CA VAL A 67 22.40 8.16 -18.95
C VAL A 67 20.90 8.01 -18.67
N PRO A 68 20.27 6.87 -19.00
CA PRO A 68 18.86 6.64 -18.73
C PRO A 68 18.55 6.66 -17.23
N LYS A 69 17.34 7.11 -16.87
CA LYS A 69 16.85 7.10 -15.49
C LYS A 69 16.86 5.68 -14.88
N GLN A 70 16.62 4.66 -15.69
CA GLN A 70 16.69 3.26 -15.27
C GLN A 70 18.07 2.88 -14.74
N PHE A 71 19.16 3.32 -15.39
CA PHE A 71 20.51 3.09 -14.91
C PHE A 71 20.76 3.79 -13.58
N LEU A 72 20.30 5.03 -13.42
CA LEU A 72 20.47 5.77 -12.16
C LEU A 72 19.79 5.04 -10.99
N ASN A 73 18.59 4.52 -11.19
CA ASN A 73 17.88 3.72 -10.17
C ASN A 73 18.59 2.40 -9.88
N LEU A 74 19.14 1.74 -10.90
CA LEU A 74 19.93 0.52 -10.75
C LEU A 74 21.20 0.81 -9.93
N ALA A 75 21.96 1.82 -10.31
CA ALA A 75 23.20 2.21 -9.68
C ALA A 75 23.02 2.64 -8.22
N LYS A 76 21.94 3.37 -7.92
CA LYS A 76 21.58 3.77 -6.54
C LYS A 76 21.38 2.58 -5.61
N ASN A 77 20.85 1.46 -6.12
CA ASN A 77 20.65 0.25 -5.31
C ASN A 77 21.92 -0.62 -5.29
N VAL A 78 22.57 -0.84 -6.45
CA VAL A 78 23.71 -1.74 -6.56
C VAL A 78 24.92 -1.22 -5.78
N ILE A 79 25.14 0.10 -5.69
CA ILE A 79 26.24 0.67 -4.91
C ILE A 79 26.12 0.36 -3.40
N CYS A 80 24.90 0.10 -2.92
CA CYS A 80 24.64 -0.29 -1.53
C CYS A 80 24.95 -1.77 -1.26
N HIS A 81 25.17 -2.59 -2.29
CA HIS A 81 25.45 -4.01 -2.11
C HIS A 81 26.79 -4.22 -1.37
N GLU A 82 26.91 -5.31 -0.60
CA GLU A 82 28.09 -5.61 0.22
C GLU A 82 29.37 -5.84 -0.60
N SER A 83 29.22 -6.36 -1.83
CA SER A 83 30.36 -6.67 -2.69
C SER A 83 31.16 -5.41 -3.04
N GLU A 84 32.48 -5.50 -2.87
CA GLU A 84 33.42 -4.38 -3.05
C GLU A 84 33.52 -3.92 -4.51
N ASP A 85 33.37 -4.87 -5.44
CA ASP A 85 33.39 -4.63 -6.89
C ASP A 85 32.14 -3.91 -7.42
N SER A 86 31.16 -3.58 -6.58
CA SER A 86 29.92 -2.93 -7.01
C SER A 86 30.17 -1.58 -7.71
N ALA A 87 31.12 -0.79 -7.21
CA ALA A 87 31.54 0.46 -7.86
C ALA A 87 32.19 0.22 -9.24
N ALA A 88 33.01 -0.82 -9.35
CA ALA A 88 33.67 -1.21 -10.59
C ALA A 88 32.68 -1.75 -11.62
N LEU A 89 31.77 -2.62 -11.20
CA LEU A 89 30.69 -3.17 -12.02
C LEU A 89 29.82 -2.05 -12.60
N LEU A 90 29.40 -1.09 -11.76
CA LEU A 90 28.60 0.04 -12.21
C LEU A 90 29.35 0.93 -13.19
N TYR A 91 30.65 1.13 -13.00
CA TYR A 91 31.46 1.89 -13.96
C TYR A 91 31.62 1.15 -15.31
N ARG A 92 31.84 -0.17 -15.30
CA ARG A 92 31.85 -0.99 -16.52
C ARG A 92 30.56 -0.84 -17.31
N LEU A 93 29.42 -0.90 -16.61
CA LEU A 93 28.11 -0.72 -17.22
C LEU A 93 27.90 0.70 -17.75
N LEU A 94 28.30 1.73 -16.99
CA LEU A 94 28.21 3.13 -17.41
C LEU A 94 29.05 3.40 -18.67
N TYR A 95 30.27 2.86 -18.72
CA TYR A 95 31.17 3.02 -19.86
C TYR A 95 30.61 2.34 -21.12
N ARG A 96 30.10 1.11 -20.99
CA ARG A 96 29.45 0.39 -22.10
C ARG A 96 28.17 1.07 -22.57
N LEU A 97 27.40 1.66 -21.66
CA LEU A 97 26.20 2.41 -21.99
C LEU A 97 26.46 3.63 -22.90
N GLN A 98 27.67 4.19 -22.88
CA GLN A 98 28.04 5.26 -23.81
C GLN A 98 28.29 4.75 -25.24
N GLN A 99 28.62 3.47 -25.40
CA GLN A 99 28.88 2.84 -26.70
C GLN A 99 27.61 2.18 -27.25
N ASP A 100 26.83 1.53 -26.38
CA ASP A 100 25.61 0.82 -26.72
C ASP A 100 24.48 1.20 -25.76
N LYS A 101 23.44 1.85 -26.31
CA LYS A 101 22.28 2.34 -25.54
C LYS A 101 21.35 1.21 -25.08
N THR A 102 21.46 0.02 -25.69
CA THR A 102 20.60 -1.16 -25.42
C THR A 102 21.18 -2.08 -24.36
N VAL A 103 22.34 -1.76 -23.76
CA VAL A 103 23.01 -2.59 -22.74
C VAL A 103 22.08 -2.98 -21.59
N LEU A 104 21.15 -2.10 -21.19
CA LEU A 104 20.19 -2.39 -20.12
C LEU A 104 19.09 -3.39 -20.50
N GLU A 105 18.87 -3.61 -21.81
CA GLU A 105 17.88 -4.57 -22.34
C GLU A 105 18.48 -5.97 -22.48
N LYS A 106 19.81 -6.08 -22.46
CA LYS A 106 20.55 -7.35 -22.59
C LYS A 106 20.68 -8.06 -21.24
N ILE A 107 19.54 -8.48 -20.69
CA ILE A 107 19.39 -9.02 -19.34
C ILE A 107 20.27 -10.27 -19.08
N TYR A 108 20.63 -11.02 -20.13
CA TYR A 108 21.45 -12.23 -20.02
C TYR A 108 22.96 -11.98 -20.00
N GLU A 109 23.43 -10.75 -20.20
CA GLU A 109 24.85 -10.44 -20.05
C GLU A 109 25.28 -10.53 -18.58
N SER A 110 26.44 -11.14 -18.33
CA SER A 110 26.96 -11.45 -16.98
C SER A 110 26.94 -10.24 -16.02
N ASP A 111 27.41 -9.07 -16.47
CA ASP A 111 27.47 -7.86 -15.67
C ASP A 111 26.07 -7.29 -15.35
N ILE A 112 25.13 -7.29 -16.31
CA ILE A 112 23.76 -6.82 -16.09
C ILE A 112 22.99 -7.79 -15.19
N ALA A 113 23.12 -9.10 -15.43
CA ALA A 113 22.52 -10.12 -14.58
C ALA A 113 23.00 -10.01 -13.13
N THR A 114 24.31 -9.78 -12.95
CA THR A 114 24.91 -9.53 -11.63
C THR A 114 24.35 -8.26 -11.00
N ALA A 115 24.26 -7.15 -11.75
CA ALA A 115 23.70 -5.90 -11.24
C ALA A 115 22.22 -6.03 -10.85
N LEU A 116 21.40 -6.71 -11.65
CA LEU A 116 19.98 -6.95 -11.34
C LEU A 116 19.80 -7.87 -10.12
N SER A 117 20.63 -8.90 -9.98
CA SER A 117 20.65 -9.77 -8.80
C SER A 117 20.98 -8.98 -7.53
N ARG A 118 22.03 -8.15 -7.57
CA ARG A 118 22.43 -7.27 -6.45
C ARG A 118 21.34 -6.25 -6.13
N GLN A 119 20.71 -5.66 -7.14
CA GLN A 119 19.58 -4.75 -6.95
C GLN A 119 18.44 -5.45 -6.20
N LYS A 120 18.10 -6.68 -6.59
CA LYS A 120 17.04 -7.46 -5.94
C LYS A 120 17.39 -7.76 -4.47
N ALA A 121 18.63 -8.14 -4.18
CA ALA A 121 19.11 -8.39 -2.82
C ALA A 121 19.02 -7.13 -1.93
N VAL A 122 19.48 -5.98 -2.44
CA VAL A 122 19.40 -4.69 -1.74
C VAL A 122 17.96 -4.25 -1.50
N CYS A 123 17.08 -4.33 -2.51
CA CYS A 123 15.67 -4.02 -2.36
C CYS A 123 14.98 -4.91 -1.30
N HIS A 124 15.37 -6.18 -1.24
CA HIS A 124 14.86 -7.12 -0.25
C HIS A 124 15.30 -6.76 1.17
N ASP A 125 16.57 -6.40 1.37
CA ASP A 125 17.09 -5.96 2.68
C ASP A 125 16.45 -4.64 3.14
N ILE A 126 16.24 -3.69 2.22
CA ILE A 126 15.46 -2.45 2.49
C ILE A 126 14.03 -2.80 2.93
N HIS A 127 13.36 -3.72 2.23
CA HIS A 127 12.03 -4.14 2.60
C HIS A 127 12.01 -4.80 4.00
N HIS A 128 13.02 -5.62 4.31
CA HIS A 128 13.17 -6.24 5.63
C HIS A 128 13.37 -5.20 6.72
N MET A 129 14.25 -4.22 6.50
CA MET A 129 14.44 -3.11 7.44
C MET A 129 13.11 -2.37 7.68
N HIS A 130 12.35 -2.04 6.64
CA HIS A 130 11.04 -1.40 6.79
C HIS A 130 10.01 -2.24 7.57
N ALA A 131 10.07 -3.56 7.48
CA ALA A 131 9.11 -4.49 8.09
C ALA A 131 9.47 -4.85 9.54
N PHE A 132 10.76 -5.02 9.83
CA PHE A 132 11.24 -5.64 11.07
C PHE A 132 11.95 -4.68 12.03
N LEU A 133 12.34 -3.48 11.59
CA LEU A 133 12.87 -2.48 12.51
C LEU A 133 11.84 -2.15 13.61
N ARG A 134 12.30 -2.10 14.87
CA ARG A 134 11.48 -1.75 16.03
C ARG A 134 12.13 -0.61 16.79
N PHE A 135 11.30 0.36 17.16
CA PHE A 135 11.68 1.51 17.94
C PHE A 135 11.37 1.26 19.40
N ASN A 136 12.40 1.37 20.23
CA ASN A 136 12.32 1.37 21.68
C ASN A 136 12.41 2.81 22.15
N GLU A 137 11.52 3.22 23.03
CA GLU A 137 11.59 4.55 23.62
C GLU A 137 12.80 4.63 24.53
N ILE A 138 13.66 5.61 24.28
CA ILE A 138 14.66 6.03 25.26
C ILE A 138 14.05 7.30 25.84
N GLY A 139 13.83 7.34 27.15
CA GLY A 139 13.28 8.52 27.83
C GLY A 139 14.01 9.82 27.44
N ASN A 140 13.45 10.98 27.79
CA ASN A 140 13.89 12.27 27.27
C ASN A 140 15.42 12.47 27.38
N ILE A 141 16.11 12.37 26.24
CA ILE A 141 17.57 12.55 26.13
C ILE A 141 17.92 14.04 26.24
N ASN A 142 16.94 14.93 25.99
CA ASN A 142 17.12 16.37 26.06
C ASN A 142 16.03 17.01 26.95
N PRO A 143 16.38 17.64 28.10
CA PRO A 143 15.42 18.30 28.99
C PRO A 143 14.60 19.40 28.31
N ASP A 144 15.14 20.01 27.25
CA ASP A 144 14.54 21.13 26.53
C ASP A 144 13.64 20.71 25.36
N SER A 145 13.57 19.41 25.05
CA SER A 145 12.72 18.89 23.97
C SER A 145 11.50 18.17 24.54
N PHE A 146 10.30 18.63 24.17
CA PHE A 146 9.04 17.93 24.46
C PHE A 146 8.80 16.73 23.54
N ARG A 147 9.76 16.37 22.66
CA ARG A 147 9.63 15.28 21.69
C ARG A 147 10.21 13.99 22.24
N ARG A 148 9.38 12.94 22.22
CA ARG A 148 9.77 11.58 22.60
C ARG A 148 10.90 11.08 21.70
N CYS A 149 11.92 10.49 22.32
CA CYS A 149 13.10 9.98 21.65
C CYS A 149 13.02 8.45 21.53
N PHE A 150 13.39 7.92 20.37
CA PHE A 150 13.37 6.47 20.12
C PHE A 150 14.69 5.97 19.56
N THR A 151 15.04 4.73 19.88
CA THR A 151 16.17 4.03 19.27
C THR A 151 15.74 2.73 18.63
N ALA A 152 16.38 2.38 17.53
CA ALA A 152 16.23 1.09 16.90
C ALA A 152 17.61 0.53 16.55
N TRP A 153 17.77 -0.77 16.75
CA TRP A 153 18.94 -1.52 16.29
C TRP A 153 18.55 -2.42 15.12
N TYR A 154 19.35 -2.42 14.05
CA TYR A 154 19.16 -3.31 12.91
C TYR A 154 20.50 -3.72 12.29
N GLU A 155 20.58 -4.94 11.79
CA GLU A 155 21.80 -5.50 11.19
C GLU A 155 21.56 -5.78 9.70
N PRO A 156 21.82 -4.79 8.82
CA PRO A 156 21.59 -4.96 7.41
C PRO A 156 22.70 -5.82 6.77
N GLN A 157 22.32 -6.56 5.72
CA GLN A 157 23.29 -7.26 4.87
C GLN A 157 24.01 -6.30 3.94
N HIS A 158 23.37 -5.18 3.60
CA HIS A 158 23.86 -4.22 2.63
C HIS A 158 23.94 -2.82 3.26
N PHE A 159 24.64 -1.88 2.62
CA PHE A 159 24.78 -0.50 3.09
C PHE A 159 23.51 0.31 2.74
N ILE A 160 22.38 -0.09 3.32
CA ILE A 160 21.04 0.38 2.93
C ILE A 160 20.54 1.57 3.74
N VAL A 161 21.24 1.95 4.80
CA VAL A 161 20.75 2.90 5.80
C VAL A 161 20.35 4.23 5.16
N SER A 162 21.22 4.79 4.31
CA SER A 162 20.93 6.04 3.60
C SER A 162 19.70 5.94 2.67
N GLU A 163 19.48 4.79 2.03
CA GLU A 163 18.36 4.60 1.09
C GLU A 163 17.04 4.30 1.80
N ALA A 164 17.09 3.59 2.93
CA ALA A 164 15.91 3.24 3.73
C ALA A 164 15.43 4.42 4.62
N THR A 165 16.34 5.30 5.05
CA THR A 165 16.05 6.42 5.98
C THR A 165 14.86 7.30 5.56
N PRO A 166 14.72 7.73 4.29
CA PRO A 166 13.58 8.55 3.87
C PRO A 166 12.19 7.92 4.12
N PHE A 167 12.08 6.59 4.16
CA PHE A 167 10.84 5.91 4.52
C PHE A 167 10.46 6.17 5.97
N PHE A 168 11.43 6.08 6.88
CA PHE A 168 11.24 6.34 8.30
C PHE A 168 10.97 7.82 8.57
N CYS A 169 11.67 8.74 7.90
CA CYS A 169 11.42 10.19 8.04
C CYS A 169 9.99 10.57 7.66
N LYS A 170 9.43 9.96 6.61
CA LYS A 170 8.05 10.22 6.16
C LYS A 170 7.00 9.61 7.09
N ARG A 171 7.32 8.48 7.73
CA ARG A 171 6.35 7.70 8.52
C ARG A 171 6.36 8.04 10.01
N PHE A 172 7.52 8.45 10.52
CA PHE A 172 7.80 8.70 11.93
C PHE A 172 8.40 10.12 12.11
N GLY A 173 7.88 11.10 11.36
CA GLY A 173 8.38 12.48 11.38
C GLY A 173 7.90 13.32 12.58
N ASP A 174 6.98 12.76 13.37
CA ASP A 174 6.39 13.34 14.58
C ASP A 174 7.20 13.05 15.85
N MET A 175 8.19 12.16 15.78
CA MET A 175 9.07 11.78 16.88
C MET A 175 10.54 11.96 16.48
N ASP A 176 11.42 12.08 17.48
CA ASP A 176 12.86 12.07 17.26
C ASP A 176 13.35 10.63 17.42
N TRP A 177 14.20 10.17 16.51
CA TRP A 177 14.63 8.78 16.52
C TRP A 177 16.03 8.58 15.96
N GLN A 178 16.67 7.50 16.40
CA GLN A 178 17.95 7.02 15.89
C GLN A 178 17.87 5.55 15.49
N ILE A 179 18.43 5.22 14.33
CA ILE A 179 18.59 3.87 13.83
C ILE A 179 20.07 3.57 13.80
N LEU A 180 20.49 2.61 14.61
CA LEU A 180 21.88 2.23 14.78
C LEU A 180 22.10 0.90 14.06
N THR A 181 23.11 0.86 13.19
CA THR A 181 23.49 -0.37 12.47
C THR A 181 25.01 -0.50 12.36
N PRO A 182 25.55 -1.71 12.20
CA PRO A 182 26.98 -1.93 11.97
C PRO A 182 27.46 -1.47 10.58
N LYS A 183 26.56 -1.07 9.67
CA LYS A 183 26.89 -0.58 8.32
C LYS A 183 26.45 0.88 8.08
N GLY A 184 26.23 1.63 9.15
CA GLY A 184 25.87 3.05 9.13
C GLY A 184 24.76 3.38 10.14
N SER A 185 24.60 4.64 10.49
CA SER A 185 23.54 5.08 11.41
C SER A 185 22.69 6.17 10.79
N ALA A 186 21.44 6.28 11.22
CA ALA A 186 20.54 7.35 10.80
C ALA A 186 19.93 8.04 12.02
N TYR A 187 19.94 9.36 12.03
CA TYR A 187 19.40 10.18 13.09
C TYR A 187 18.34 11.10 12.51
N TYR A 188 17.22 11.27 13.21
CA TYR A 188 16.15 12.17 12.82
C TYR A 188 15.77 13.05 14.02
N CYS A 189 15.98 14.35 13.86
CA CYS A 189 15.67 15.35 14.88
C CYS A 189 15.08 16.59 14.21
N ASN A 190 13.96 17.08 14.75
CA ASN A 190 13.35 18.37 14.34
C ASN A 190 13.13 18.54 12.83
N GLY A 191 12.65 17.49 12.15
CA GLY A 191 12.37 17.55 10.72
C GLY A 191 13.57 17.34 9.81
N THR A 192 14.78 17.24 10.38
CA THR A 192 16.03 16.99 9.65
C THR A 192 16.55 15.59 9.94
N PHE A 193 17.20 14.96 8.96
CA PHE A 193 17.86 13.67 9.14
C PHE A 193 19.33 13.75 8.77
N LEU A 194 20.14 12.95 9.47
CA LEU A 194 21.58 12.83 9.27
C LEU A 194 21.93 11.36 9.15
N ILE A 195 22.84 11.03 8.23
CA ILE A 195 23.46 9.71 8.15
C ILE A 195 24.82 9.83 8.86
N GLY A 196 25.05 8.95 9.83
CA GLY A 196 26.28 8.89 10.60
C GLY A 196 27.02 7.57 10.46
N GLU A 197 28.13 7.49 11.16
CA GLU A 197 29.05 6.33 11.16
C GLU A 197 28.39 5.05 11.71
N PRO A 198 28.90 3.87 11.33
CA PRO A 198 28.41 2.59 11.85
C PRO A 198 28.61 2.48 13.36
N VAL A 199 27.60 1.96 14.04
CA VAL A 199 27.70 1.61 15.47
C VAL A 199 27.94 0.11 15.57
N LEU A 200 29.02 -0.28 16.23
CA LEU A 200 29.50 -1.67 16.26
C LEU A 200 28.82 -2.54 17.32
N LYS A 201 28.15 -1.94 18.31
CA LYS A 201 27.50 -2.65 19.41
C LYS A 201 26.08 -2.15 19.66
N LYS A 202 25.16 -3.08 19.87
CA LYS A 202 23.78 -2.81 20.28
C LYS A 202 23.77 -2.14 21.66
N PRO A 203 23.08 -1.00 21.84
CA PRO A 203 22.92 -0.39 23.16
C PRO A 203 22.01 -1.24 24.06
N GLU A 204 22.35 -1.36 25.34
CA GLU A 204 21.54 -2.06 26.35
C GLU A 204 20.30 -1.21 26.70
N SER A 205 19.10 -1.76 26.56
CA SER A 205 17.83 -1.10 26.94
C SER A 205 17.09 -1.93 27.99
N LYS A 206 16.44 -1.28 28.97
CA LYS A 206 15.60 -1.95 29.98
C LYS A 206 14.20 -2.23 29.41
N ASP A 207 13.79 -3.49 29.51
CA ASP A 207 12.64 -4.10 28.83
C ASP A 207 11.40 -4.22 29.72
N GLU A 208 10.52 -3.21 29.73
CA GLU A 208 9.17 -3.34 30.32
C GLU A 208 8.09 -3.71 29.27
N LEU A 209 8.35 -3.46 27.97
CA LEU A 209 7.41 -3.75 26.88
C LEU A 209 7.59 -5.15 26.26
N GLU A 210 8.68 -5.83 26.62
CA GLU A 210 9.10 -7.10 26.01
C GLU A 210 8.21 -8.27 26.46
N ASP A 211 7.88 -8.36 27.75
CA ASP A 211 7.09 -9.46 28.34
C ASP A 211 5.63 -9.49 27.86
N LEU A 212 5.06 -8.31 27.61
CA LEU A 212 3.68 -8.16 27.12
C LEU A 212 3.57 -8.63 25.66
N TRP A 213 4.62 -8.37 24.87
CA TRP A 213 4.72 -8.81 23.49
C TRP A 213 5.02 -10.32 23.37
N LYS A 214 5.93 -10.82 24.22
CA LYS A 214 6.27 -12.24 24.43
C LYS A 214 5.01 -13.07 24.73
N THR A 215 4.18 -12.61 25.67
CA THR A 215 2.91 -13.27 26.05
C THR A 215 1.91 -13.30 24.89
N TYR A 216 1.79 -12.20 24.16
CA TYR A 216 0.92 -12.13 22.98
C TYR A 216 1.38 -13.09 21.86
N PHE A 217 2.67 -13.16 21.55
CA PHE A 217 3.22 -14.02 20.50
C PHE A 217 3.02 -15.52 20.81
N ALA A 218 3.26 -15.95 22.04
CA ALA A 218 3.04 -17.33 22.47
C ALA A 218 1.58 -17.77 22.32
N SER A 219 0.63 -16.85 22.56
CA SER A 219 -0.81 -17.15 22.50
C SER A 219 -1.37 -17.32 21.09
N ILE A 220 -0.71 -16.75 20.07
CA ILE A 220 -1.14 -16.82 18.66
C ILE A 220 -0.37 -17.85 17.83
N PHE A 221 0.63 -18.51 18.41
CA PHE A 221 1.49 -19.47 17.74
C PHE A 221 0.79 -20.82 17.55
N ASN A 222 0.52 -21.20 16.31
CA ASN A 222 -0.14 -22.47 15.96
C ASN A 222 0.91 -23.55 15.60
N PRO A 223 1.17 -24.53 16.47
CA PRO A 223 2.21 -25.55 16.26
C PRO A 223 1.94 -26.45 15.05
N ALA A 224 0.67 -26.64 14.64
CA ALA A 224 0.30 -27.49 13.50
C ALA A 224 0.55 -26.85 12.11
N ARG A 225 0.90 -25.56 12.05
CA ARG A 225 1.22 -24.83 10.79
C ARG A 225 2.72 -24.54 10.63
N LEU A 226 3.56 -25.20 11.41
CA LEU A 226 4.99 -24.91 11.47
C LEU A 226 5.74 -25.40 10.21
N LYS A 227 5.88 -24.54 9.20
CA LYS A 227 6.77 -24.79 8.05
C LYS A 227 8.15 -24.23 8.33
N VAL A 228 8.95 -24.96 9.10
CA VAL A 228 10.29 -24.55 9.57
C VAL A 228 11.16 -24.03 8.43
N LYS A 229 11.19 -24.71 7.27
CA LYS A 229 11.98 -24.29 6.10
C LYS A 229 11.51 -22.94 5.50
N THR A 230 10.21 -22.69 5.47
CA THR A 230 9.61 -21.44 4.93
C THR A 230 9.72 -20.28 5.93
N MET A 231 9.65 -20.58 7.23
CA MET A 231 9.90 -19.61 8.28
C MET A 231 11.37 -19.15 8.25
N GLN A 232 12.31 -20.08 8.11
CA GLN A 232 13.75 -19.79 7.98
C GLN A 232 14.10 -18.99 6.71
N SER A 233 13.33 -19.14 5.61
CA SER A 233 13.55 -18.38 4.37
C SER A 233 13.02 -16.95 4.44
N HIS A 234 11.92 -16.69 5.16
CA HIS A 234 11.38 -15.34 5.36
C HIS A 234 11.99 -14.62 6.56
N MET A 235 12.59 -15.37 7.48
CA MET A 235 13.13 -14.87 8.74
C MET A 235 14.45 -15.60 9.06
N PRO A 236 15.56 -15.22 8.38
CA PRO A 236 16.85 -15.86 8.56
C PRO A 236 17.32 -15.82 10.03
N LYS A 237 17.88 -16.93 10.52
CA LYS A 237 18.31 -17.11 11.93
C LYS A 237 19.17 -15.97 12.49
N LYS A 238 19.92 -15.26 11.64
CA LYS A 238 20.75 -14.13 12.05
C LYS A 238 19.97 -12.94 12.65
N TYR A 239 18.71 -12.73 12.25
CA TYR A 239 17.89 -11.65 12.79
C TYR A 239 17.21 -11.99 14.12
N TRP A 240 17.35 -13.24 14.57
CA TRP A 240 16.68 -13.76 15.77
C TRP A 240 17.25 -13.17 17.06
N GLY A 241 18.54 -12.80 17.09
CA GLY A 241 19.15 -12.13 18.24
C GLY A 241 18.58 -10.74 18.54
N ASN A 242 17.87 -10.15 17.58
CA ASN A 242 17.20 -8.85 17.70
C ASN A 242 15.70 -8.96 17.99
N LEU A 243 15.21 -10.19 18.21
CA LEU A 243 13.80 -10.48 18.38
C LEU A 243 13.57 -11.26 19.69
N PRO A 244 12.90 -10.64 20.68
CA PRO A 244 12.54 -11.29 21.95
C PRO A 244 11.82 -12.64 21.78
N GLU A 245 11.03 -12.75 20.71
CA GLU A 245 10.19 -13.90 20.40
C GLU A 245 11.01 -15.11 19.93
N ALA A 246 12.21 -14.88 19.40
CA ALA A 246 13.05 -15.96 18.89
C ALA A 246 13.57 -16.88 19.99
N GLN A 247 13.74 -16.36 21.22
CA GLN A 247 14.06 -17.17 22.41
C GLN A 247 12.95 -18.18 22.74
N MET A 248 11.70 -17.87 22.39
CA MET A 248 10.58 -18.81 22.58
C MET A 248 10.48 -19.85 21.49
N ILE A 249 11.00 -19.60 20.28
CA ILE A 249 10.82 -20.50 19.14
C ILE A 249 11.37 -21.89 19.46
N ASP A 250 12.54 -22.00 20.09
CA ASP A 250 13.11 -23.31 20.45
C ASP A 250 12.24 -24.06 21.48
N SER A 251 11.71 -23.35 22.49
CA SER A 251 10.79 -23.95 23.47
C SER A 251 9.42 -24.29 22.87
N LEU A 252 8.90 -23.49 21.94
CA LEU A 252 7.62 -23.69 21.28
C LEU A 252 7.67 -24.79 20.22
N VAL A 253 8.82 -24.97 19.56
CA VAL A 253 9.09 -26.06 18.62
C VAL A 253 9.38 -27.35 19.38
N GLY A 254 10.17 -27.31 20.45
CA GLY A 254 10.43 -28.47 21.31
C GLY A 254 9.17 -29.00 22.00
N ASN A 255 8.29 -28.11 22.45
CA ASN A 255 7.00 -28.48 23.04
C ASN A 255 5.88 -28.70 22.00
N ALA A 256 6.16 -28.53 20.70
CA ALA A 256 5.15 -28.68 19.65
C ALA A 256 4.61 -30.12 19.58
N GLU A 257 5.48 -31.13 19.66
CA GLU A 257 5.06 -32.54 19.63
C GLU A 257 4.23 -32.95 20.86
N SER A 258 4.56 -32.42 22.04
CA SER A 258 3.78 -32.65 23.26
C SER A 258 2.40 -32.00 23.14
N ARG A 259 2.33 -30.75 22.66
CA ARG A 259 1.05 -30.06 22.44
C ARG A 259 0.22 -30.70 21.33
N ILE A 260 0.85 -31.27 20.30
CA ILE A 260 0.15 -32.06 19.27
C ILE A 260 -0.42 -33.33 19.90
N ARG A 261 0.33 -34.05 20.76
CA ARG A 261 -0.18 -35.21 21.51
C ARG A 261 -1.31 -34.83 22.46
N ASP A 262 -1.21 -33.71 23.18
CA ASP A 262 -2.29 -33.22 24.03
C ASP A 262 -3.53 -32.82 23.20
N MET A 263 -3.34 -32.26 21.99
CA MET A 263 -4.42 -31.98 21.04
C MET A 263 -5.02 -33.24 20.40
N GLU A 264 -4.24 -34.32 20.24
CA GLU A 264 -4.72 -35.63 19.76
C GLU A 264 -5.49 -36.40 20.84
N GLN A 265 -5.13 -36.23 22.11
CA GLN A 265 -5.84 -36.83 23.26
C GLN A 265 -7.05 -36.03 23.69
N GLN A 266 -7.20 -34.77 23.26
CA GLN A 266 -8.47 -34.06 23.40
C GLN A 266 -9.53 -34.76 22.56
N PRO A 267 -10.71 -35.10 23.14
CA PRO A 267 -11.76 -35.76 22.40
C PRO A 267 -12.14 -34.85 21.22
N ILE A 268 -11.98 -35.39 20.01
CA ILE A 268 -12.43 -34.75 18.78
C ILE A 268 -13.94 -34.57 18.93
N LEU A 269 -14.35 -33.35 19.28
CA LEU A 269 -15.74 -32.97 19.18
C LEU A 269 -16.15 -33.26 17.73
N PRO A 270 -17.25 -33.99 17.50
CA PRO A 270 -17.67 -34.30 16.15
C PRO A 270 -17.75 -32.97 15.38
N PRO A 271 -17.11 -32.88 14.20
CA PRO A 271 -17.17 -31.65 13.43
C PRO A 271 -18.65 -31.30 13.26
N PRO A 272 -19.04 -30.03 13.46
CA PRO A 272 -20.44 -29.66 13.37
C PRO A 272 -21.02 -30.15 12.05
N ARG A 273 -22.24 -30.70 12.04
CA ARG A 273 -22.85 -31.44 10.90
C ARG A 273 -22.81 -30.73 9.53
N PHE A 274 -22.45 -29.44 9.49
CA PHE A 274 -22.23 -28.67 8.26
C PHE A 274 -20.89 -28.98 7.54
N HIS A 275 -19.89 -29.54 8.22
CA HIS A 275 -18.57 -29.84 7.61
C HIS A 275 -18.65 -30.98 6.58
N SER A 276 -19.42 -32.03 6.86
CA SER A 276 -19.69 -33.12 5.89
C SER A 276 -20.45 -32.61 4.64
N ARG A 277 -21.24 -31.53 4.79
CA ARG A 277 -21.92 -30.85 3.67
C ARG A 277 -20.99 -29.94 2.86
N LEU A 278 -19.80 -29.59 3.36
CA LEU A 278 -18.79 -28.80 2.64
C LEU A 278 -17.86 -29.70 1.82
N SER A 279 -17.37 -30.81 2.39
CA SER A 279 -16.42 -31.68 1.70
C SER A 279 -17.01 -32.41 0.49
N GLY A 280 -18.31 -32.74 0.51
CA GLY A 280 -19.00 -33.36 -0.63
C GLY A 280 -19.47 -32.39 -1.72
N LYS A 281 -19.53 -31.08 -1.45
CA LYS A 281 -20.10 -30.05 -2.36
C LYS A 281 -19.07 -29.17 -3.06
N PHE A 282 -17.80 -29.20 -2.63
CA PHE A 282 -16.74 -28.31 -3.14
C PHE A 282 -15.60 -29.07 -3.84
N GLY A 283 -15.97 -30.01 -4.73
CA GLY A 283 -15.06 -30.50 -5.77
C GLY A 283 -14.79 -29.41 -6.80
N LEU A 284 -13.73 -28.62 -6.58
CA LEU A 284 -12.86 -27.83 -7.49
C LEU A 284 -13.38 -27.16 -8.79
N ASN A 285 -14.65 -27.19 -9.19
CA ASN A 285 -15.10 -26.65 -10.49
C ASN A 285 -16.47 -25.94 -10.51
N SER A 286 -17.08 -25.57 -9.38
CA SER A 286 -18.45 -25.02 -9.35
C SER A 286 -18.64 -23.68 -8.64
N LEU A 287 -17.72 -22.72 -8.79
CA LEU A 287 -17.97 -21.30 -8.40
C LEU A 287 -18.90 -20.55 -9.39
N GLN A 288 -19.89 -21.26 -9.94
CA GLN A 288 -21.12 -20.68 -10.47
C GLN A 288 -22.26 -21.06 -9.52
N THR A 289 -22.27 -20.50 -8.31
CA THR A 289 -23.50 -20.54 -7.51
C THR A 289 -24.47 -19.53 -8.10
N ASN A 290 -25.31 -19.99 -9.03
CA ASN A 290 -26.54 -19.31 -9.42
C ASN A 290 -27.47 -19.22 -8.21
N PHE A 291 -27.21 -18.27 -7.31
CA PHE A 291 -28.22 -17.80 -6.37
C PHE A 291 -29.20 -16.97 -7.19
N GLN A 292 -30.22 -17.63 -7.74
CA GLN A 292 -31.43 -16.99 -8.22
C GLN A 292 -32.47 -17.12 -7.09
N PRO A 293 -32.96 -16.02 -6.52
CA PRO A 293 -34.13 -16.11 -5.65
C PRO A 293 -35.28 -16.71 -6.45
N GLU A 294 -36.02 -17.66 -5.86
CA GLU A 294 -37.12 -18.39 -6.50
C GLU A 294 -38.23 -17.46 -7.02
N THR A 295 -38.33 -16.26 -6.43
CA THR A 295 -39.24 -15.19 -6.80
C THR A 295 -38.48 -13.89 -7.03
N THR A 296 -38.78 -13.17 -8.11
CA THR A 296 -38.29 -11.81 -8.30
C THR A 296 -38.93 -10.89 -7.24
N PRO A 297 -38.14 -10.19 -6.41
CA PRO A 297 -38.70 -9.28 -5.40
C PRO A 297 -39.50 -8.16 -6.07
N GLU A 298 -40.75 -7.97 -5.65
CA GLU A 298 -41.64 -6.94 -6.19
C GLU A 298 -41.72 -5.69 -5.28
N THR A 299 -41.42 -5.83 -3.99
CA THR A 299 -41.39 -4.74 -3.00
C THR A 299 -40.00 -4.56 -2.41
N LEU A 300 -39.71 -3.38 -1.84
CA LEU A 300 -38.44 -3.13 -1.16
C LEU A 300 -38.22 -4.07 0.02
N ASP A 301 -39.26 -4.38 0.80
CA ASP A 301 -39.13 -5.26 1.96
C ASP A 301 -38.65 -6.67 1.58
N ILE A 302 -39.26 -7.26 0.53
CA ILE A 302 -38.85 -8.57 0.01
C ILE A 302 -37.45 -8.49 -0.59
N LEU A 303 -37.13 -7.38 -1.27
CA LEU A 303 -35.81 -7.16 -1.84
C LEU A 303 -34.74 -7.12 -0.73
N ASP A 304 -35.00 -6.40 0.34
CA ASP A 304 -34.11 -6.23 1.48
C ASP A 304 -33.86 -7.53 2.23
N GLU A 305 -34.92 -8.30 2.48
CA GLU A 305 -34.79 -9.63 3.06
C GLU A 305 -33.91 -10.54 2.18
N SER A 306 -34.13 -10.48 0.87
CA SER A 306 -33.34 -11.26 -0.10
C SER A 306 -31.87 -10.80 -0.18
N ILE A 307 -31.61 -9.49 -0.04
CA ILE A 307 -30.25 -8.92 0.02
C ILE A 307 -29.53 -9.41 1.28
N ARG A 308 -30.20 -9.43 2.43
CA ARG A 308 -29.62 -9.89 3.72
C ARG A 308 -29.20 -11.35 3.69
N GLN A 309 -29.87 -12.17 2.87
CA GLN A 309 -29.56 -13.59 2.70
C GLN A 309 -28.64 -13.88 1.50
N CYS A 310 -28.17 -12.85 0.80
CA CYS A 310 -27.42 -12.99 -0.45
C CYS A 310 -26.08 -13.70 -0.25
N LYS A 311 -25.85 -14.76 -1.06
CA LYS A 311 -24.59 -15.51 -1.12
C LYS A 311 -23.91 -15.49 -2.48
N ARG A 312 -24.29 -14.53 -3.36
CA ARG A 312 -23.86 -14.46 -4.77
C ARG A 312 -22.35 -14.25 -4.97
N CYS A 313 -21.63 -13.75 -3.98
CA CYS A 313 -20.18 -13.54 -4.06
C CYS A 313 -19.51 -13.74 -2.69
N PRO A 314 -18.18 -13.95 -2.62
CA PRO A 314 -17.48 -14.24 -1.37
C PRO A 314 -17.56 -13.14 -0.29
N LEU A 315 -17.99 -11.92 -0.62
CA LEU A 315 -18.06 -10.81 0.34
C LEU A 315 -19.01 -11.08 1.51
N HIS A 316 -20.06 -11.88 1.30
CA HIS A 316 -20.99 -12.27 2.38
C HIS A 316 -20.31 -13.09 3.49
N CYS A 317 -19.17 -13.72 3.21
CA CYS A 317 -18.43 -14.52 4.19
C CYS A 317 -17.62 -13.66 5.17
N SER A 318 -17.35 -12.39 4.84
CA SER A 318 -16.45 -11.52 5.60
C SER A 318 -17.13 -10.28 6.19
N ALA A 319 -18.16 -9.76 5.51
CA ALA A 319 -18.97 -8.66 6.01
C ALA A 319 -19.79 -9.09 7.24
N THR A 320 -20.15 -8.14 8.10
CA THR A 320 -21.01 -8.43 9.27
C THR A 320 -22.44 -8.70 8.82
N GLN A 321 -22.91 -7.92 7.86
CA GLN A 321 -24.24 -8.01 7.28
C GLN A 321 -24.26 -7.35 5.90
N ALA A 322 -25.32 -7.60 5.13
CA ALA A 322 -25.62 -6.79 3.96
C ALA A 322 -26.17 -5.42 4.38
N VAL A 323 -25.84 -4.38 3.64
CA VAL A 323 -26.39 -3.03 3.81
C VAL A 323 -27.29 -2.72 2.63
N CYS A 324 -28.60 -2.70 2.88
CA CYS A 324 -29.61 -2.34 1.90
C CYS A 324 -29.58 -0.84 1.56
N GLY A 325 -30.34 -0.47 0.53
CA GLY A 325 -30.63 0.93 0.28
C GLY A 325 -31.58 1.49 1.33
N GLU A 326 -31.66 2.81 1.43
CA GLU A 326 -32.53 3.50 2.37
C GLU A 326 -33.10 4.76 1.73
N GLY A 327 -34.42 4.98 1.86
CA GLY A 327 -35.12 6.17 1.38
C GLY A 327 -36.56 5.86 0.94
N PRO A 328 -37.30 6.85 0.45
CA PRO A 328 -38.70 6.64 0.06
C PRO A 328 -38.80 5.82 -1.24
N GLU A 329 -39.81 4.95 -1.32
CA GLU A 329 -40.06 4.10 -2.50
C GLU A 329 -40.33 4.89 -3.79
N ASN A 330 -40.84 6.11 -3.66
CA ASN A 330 -41.14 7.01 -4.77
C ASN A 330 -40.05 8.09 -5.00
N ALA A 331 -38.83 7.86 -4.50
CA ALA A 331 -37.72 8.81 -4.65
C ALA A 331 -37.44 9.12 -6.12
N SER A 332 -37.63 10.39 -6.50
CA SER A 332 -37.28 10.84 -7.87
C SER A 332 -35.76 10.92 -8.10
N LEU A 333 -34.96 10.83 -7.03
CA LEU A 333 -33.51 10.89 -7.05
C LEU A 333 -32.93 9.70 -6.29
N MET A 334 -32.02 8.98 -6.95
CA MET A 334 -31.25 7.91 -6.35
C MET A 334 -29.76 8.28 -6.27
N ILE A 335 -29.13 8.01 -5.13
CA ILE A 335 -27.70 8.23 -4.89
C ILE A 335 -27.01 6.87 -4.76
N VAL A 336 -26.00 6.60 -5.59
CA VAL A 336 -25.30 5.31 -5.63
C VAL A 336 -23.82 5.49 -5.29
N GLY A 337 -23.37 4.85 -4.21
CA GLY A 337 -21.97 4.77 -3.79
C GLY A 337 -21.27 3.48 -4.25
N GLU A 338 -20.04 3.28 -3.76
CA GLU A 338 -19.23 2.10 -4.11
C GLU A 338 -19.68 0.84 -3.37
N GLN A 339 -19.53 0.84 -2.06
CA GLN A 339 -19.84 -0.28 -1.15
C GLN A 339 -19.99 0.27 0.27
N PRO A 340 -20.51 -0.51 1.23
CA PRO A 340 -20.58 -0.11 2.63
C PRO A 340 -19.17 0.06 3.19
N GLY A 341 -18.99 1.03 4.10
CA GLY A 341 -17.78 1.17 4.90
C GLY A 341 -17.91 0.43 6.24
N ASP A 342 -16.90 0.63 7.09
CA ASP A 342 -16.82 0.01 8.42
C ASP A 342 -18.02 0.33 9.31
N ARG A 343 -18.47 1.59 9.33
CA ARG A 343 -19.63 2.00 10.13
C ARG A 343 -20.95 1.53 9.52
N GLU A 344 -21.08 1.62 8.20
CA GLU A 344 -22.25 1.16 7.47
C GLU A 344 -22.49 -0.34 7.69
N ASP A 345 -21.43 -1.15 7.64
CA ASP A 345 -21.48 -2.60 7.88
C ASP A 345 -21.91 -2.97 9.31
N LEU A 346 -21.56 -2.17 10.31
CA LEU A 346 -21.99 -2.42 11.70
C LEU A 346 -23.42 -1.94 11.96
N VAL A 347 -23.78 -0.78 11.41
CA VAL A 347 -25.08 -0.14 11.64
C VAL A 347 -26.16 -0.70 10.73
N GLY A 348 -25.80 -1.27 9.58
CA GLY A 348 -26.74 -1.78 8.58
C GLY A 348 -27.42 -0.69 7.74
N ARG A 349 -26.87 0.54 7.72
CA ARG A 349 -27.44 1.69 7.01
C ARG A 349 -26.41 2.34 6.07
N PRO A 350 -26.79 2.76 4.85
CA PRO A 350 -25.86 3.34 3.90
C PRO A 350 -25.47 4.78 4.28
N PHE A 351 -24.25 5.22 3.97
CA PHE A 351 -23.78 6.60 4.17
C PHE A 351 -23.91 7.15 5.61
N VAL A 352 -23.54 6.36 6.62
CA VAL A 352 -23.48 6.81 8.04
C VAL A 352 -22.05 7.06 8.54
N GLY A 353 -21.04 6.68 7.75
CA GLY A 353 -19.63 6.87 8.02
C GLY A 353 -19.09 8.25 7.65
N PRO A 354 -17.76 8.47 7.72
CA PRO A 354 -17.14 9.76 7.44
C PRO A 354 -17.46 10.31 6.04
N ALA A 355 -17.52 9.44 5.03
CA ALA A 355 -17.89 9.84 3.67
C ALA A 355 -19.36 10.28 3.58
N GLY A 356 -20.27 9.61 4.32
CA GLY A 356 -21.66 10.02 4.45
C GLY A 356 -21.81 11.38 5.09
N GLN A 357 -21.03 11.67 6.14
CA GLN A 357 -21.03 12.99 6.79
C GLN A 357 -20.60 14.11 5.85
N VAL A 358 -19.60 13.88 4.99
CA VAL A 358 -19.20 14.84 3.94
C VAL A 358 -20.32 15.06 2.94
N PHE A 359 -20.99 13.98 2.50
CA PHE A 359 -22.17 14.10 1.65
C PHE A 359 -23.28 14.89 2.34
N ASP A 360 -23.64 14.58 3.58
CA ASP A 360 -24.72 15.25 4.32
C ASP A 360 -24.42 16.74 4.56
N GLN A 361 -23.16 17.11 4.75
CA GLN A 361 -22.75 18.53 4.84
C GLN A 361 -22.93 19.25 3.51
N ALA A 362 -22.49 18.66 2.40
CA ALA A 362 -22.64 19.24 1.07
C ALA A 362 -24.12 19.30 0.63
N ALA A 363 -24.89 18.24 0.90
CA ALA A 363 -26.32 18.15 0.62
C ALA A 363 -27.11 19.24 1.37
N ARG A 364 -26.83 19.45 2.66
CA ARG A 364 -27.45 20.52 3.45
C ARG A 364 -27.22 21.91 2.86
N LYS A 365 -26.00 22.21 2.41
CA LYS A 365 -25.68 23.51 1.79
C LYS A 365 -26.45 23.80 0.51
N VAL A 366 -26.84 22.75 -0.22
CA VAL A 366 -27.60 22.88 -1.47
C VAL A 366 -29.10 22.65 -1.29
N GLY A 367 -29.55 22.48 -0.04
CA GLY A 367 -30.96 22.23 0.28
C GLY A 367 -31.48 20.87 -0.21
N LEU A 368 -30.60 19.87 -0.34
CA LEU A 368 -31.00 18.49 -0.63
C LEU A 368 -31.21 17.77 0.71
N LYS A 369 -32.44 17.31 0.96
CA LYS A 369 -32.77 16.57 2.18
C LYS A 369 -32.63 15.07 1.97
N ARG A 370 -32.22 14.36 3.01
CA ARG A 370 -31.93 12.94 2.96
C ARG A 370 -33.20 12.07 2.86
N ASP A 371 -34.28 12.52 3.46
CA ASP A 371 -35.62 11.90 3.41
C ASP A 371 -36.31 12.02 2.04
N GLU A 372 -35.79 12.86 1.14
CA GLU A 372 -36.31 13.02 -0.24
C GLU A 372 -35.57 12.14 -1.27
N VAL A 373 -34.54 11.39 -0.85
CA VAL A 373 -33.66 10.63 -1.76
C VAL A 373 -33.53 9.17 -1.36
N TYR A 374 -33.41 8.28 -2.35
CA TYR A 374 -33.06 6.89 -2.10
C TYR A 374 -31.54 6.71 -2.22
N MET A 375 -30.90 6.27 -1.15
CA MET A 375 -29.45 6.12 -1.06
C MET A 375 -29.06 4.65 -1.00
N THR A 376 -28.11 4.23 -1.84
CA THR A 376 -27.65 2.84 -1.88
C THR A 376 -26.21 2.72 -2.37
N ASN A 377 -25.68 1.50 -2.43
CA ASN A 377 -24.34 1.21 -2.94
C ASN A 377 -24.38 0.19 -4.08
N ALA A 378 -23.40 0.26 -4.99
CA ALA A 378 -23.24 -0.70 -6.08
C ALA A 378 -23.00 -2.14 -5.57
N VAL A 379 -22.28 -2.27 -4.45
CA VAL A 379 -22.07 -3.55 -3.74
C VAL A 379 -22.74 -3.48 -2.37
N LYS A 380 -23.36 -4.57 -1.91
CA LYS A 380 -24.14 -4.63 -0.66
C LYS A 380 -23.38 -5.12 0.57
N HIS A 381 -22.17 -5.65 0.40
CA HIS A 381 -21.36 -6.19 1.50
C HIS A 381 -20.04 -5.44 1.60
N PHE A 382 -19.56 -5.20 2.82
CA PHE A 382 -18.31 -4.49 3.05
C PHE A 382 -17.10 -5.38 2.75
N LYS A 383 -16.30 -4.96 1.77
CA LYS A 383 -15.00 -5.57 1.52
C LYS A 383 -13.89 -4.85 2.27
N TYR A 384 -13.16 -5.59 3.09
CA TYR A 384 -12.04 -5.07 3.85
C TYR A 384 -10.89 -6.08 4.01
N GLU A 385 -9.74 -5.56 4.40
CA GLU A 385 -8.63 -6.35 4.93
C GLU A 385 -8.36 -5.95 6.39
N LEU A 386 -7.99 -6.92 7.22
CA LEU A 386 -7.61 -6.67 8.61
C LEU A 386 -6.17 -6.16 8.67
N LYS A 387 -5.98 -5.00 9.30
CA LYS A 387 -4.66 -4.50 9.69
C LYS A 387 -4.67 -4.26 11.20
N GLY A 388 -4.16 -5.25 11.94
CA GLY A 388 -4.37 -5.33 13.39
C GLY A 388 -5.87 -5.51 13.69
N ARG A 389 -6.41 -4.66 14.57
CA ARG A 389 -7.85 -4.66 14.91
C ARG A 389 -8.72 -3.77 13.99
N LYS A 390 -8.13 -3.11 12.98
CA LYS A 390 -8.84 -2.19 12.09
C LYS A 390 -9.25 -2.88 10.79
N ARG A 391 -10.50 -2.70 10.39
CA ARG A 391 -11.04 -3.13 9.08
C ARG A 391 -10.76 -2.05 8.04
N LEU A 392 -9.79 -2.29 7.17
CA LEU A 392 -9.41 -1.35 6.12
C LEU A 392 -10.17 -1.64 4.83
N HIS A 393 -10.98 -0.67 4.39
CA HIS A 393 -11.73 -0.75 3.14
C HIS A 393 -10.85 -1.12 1.93
N LYS A 394 -11.30 -2.11 1.15
CA LYS A 394 -10.68 -2.52 -0.11
C LYS A 394 -11.67 -2.41 -1.25
N LYS A 395 -11.21 -1.92 -2.41
CA LYS A 395 -12.06 -1.73 -3.58
C LYS A 395 -12.67 -3.07 -4.02
N ALA A 396 -13.96 -3.08 -4.32
CA ALA A 396 -14.64 -4.23 -4.89
C ALA A 396 -14.02 -4.59 -6.26
N HIS A 397 -13.82 -5.88 -6.49
CA HIS A 397 -13.40 -6.39 -7.79
C HIS A 397 -14.54 -6.31 -8.78
N ARG A 398 -14.18 -6.30 -10.07
CA ARG A 398 -15.16 -6.25 -11.17
C ARG A 398 -16.21 -7.34 -11.06
N THR A 399 -15.78 -8.58 -10.79
CA THR A 399 -16.69 -9.71 -10.60
C THR A 399 -17.67 -9.45 -9.46
N GLU A 400 -17.21 -8.99 -8.30
CA GLU A 400 -18.09 -8.67 -7.15
C GLU A 400 -19.12 -7.61 -7.50
N ILE A 401 -18.74 -6.57 -8.25
CA ILE A 401 -19.64 -5.52 -8.74
C ILE A 401 -20.67 -6.10 -9.70
N GLU A 402 -20.25 -6.95 -10.65
CA GLU A 402 -21.14 -7.60 -11.61
C GLU A 402 -22.16 -8.53 -10.93
N HIS A 403 -21.74 -9.31 -9.92
CA HIS A 403 -22.65 -10.16 -9.13
C HIS A 403 -23.67 -9.31 -8.36
N CYS A 404 -23.26 -8.16 -7.83
CA CYS A 404 -24.12 -7.27 -7.04
C CYS A 404 -24.98 -6.32 -7.88
N ARG A 405 -24.59 -6.06 -9.14
CA ARG A 405 -25.34 -5.22 -10.10
C ARG A 405 -26.79 -5.65 -10.21
N TRP A 406 -27.07 -6.96 -10.12
CA TRP A 406 -28.43 -7.48 -10.14
C TRP A 406 -29.32 -6.86 -9.04
N TRP A 407 -28.83 -6.70 -7.81
CA TRP A 407 -29.57 -6.05 -6.73
C TRP A 407 -29.81 -4.57 -7.01
N LEU A 408 -28.78 -3.86 -7.51
CA LEU A 408 -28.91 -2.45 -7.88
C LEU A 408 -29.96 -2.23 -8.97
N MET A 409 -30.01 -3.11 -9.98
CA MET A 409 -31.03 -3.02 -11.03
C MET A 409 -32.43 -3.29 -10.47
N LYS A 410 -32.58 -4.18 -9.48
CA LYS A 410 -33.86 -4.40 -8.81
C LYS A 410 -34.30 -3.20 -7.97
N GLU A 411 -33.39 -2.55 -7.25
CA GLU A 411 -33.70 -1.29 -6.57
C GLU A 411 -34.16 -0.23 -7.59
N ILE A 412 -33.45 -0.07 -8.72
CA ILE A 412 -33.84 0.90 -9.76
C ILE A 412 -35.21 0.57 -10.36
N ALA A 413 -35.51 -0.71 -10.59
CA ALA A 413 -36.79 -1.14 -11.14
C ALA A 413 -37.97 -0.87 -10.19
N ILE A 414 -37.75 -0.97 -8.87
CA ILE A 414 -38.77 -0.69 -7.84
C ILE A 414 -38.90 0.83 -7.65
N ILE A 415 -37.80 1.54 -7.41
CA ILE A 415 -37.78 2.97 -7.09
C ILE A 415 -38.13 3.85 -8.30
N LYS A 416 -37.76 3.41 -9.51
CA LYS A 416 -37.95 4.14 -10.78
C LYS A 416 -37.46 5.60 -10.70
N PRO A 417 -36.20 5.84 -10.30
CA PRO A 417 -35.68 7.20 -10.13
C PRO A 417 -35.63 7.95 -11.47
N LYS A 418 -35.94 9.25 -11.44
CA LYS A 418 -35.85 10.13 -12.63
C LYS A 418 -34.44 10.63 -12.92
N LEU A 419 -33.53 10.50 -11.94
CA LEU A 419 -32.13 10.87 -11.99
C LEU A 419 -31.35 10.02 -10.98
N ILE A 420 -30.18 9.53 -11.39
CA ILE A 420 -29.26 8.79 -10.53
C ILE A 420 -27.97 9.60 -10.39
N VAL A 421 -27.37 9.64 -9.20
CA VAL A 421 -26.03 10.21 -8.97
C VAL A 421 -25.06 9.07 -8.71
N ALA A 422 -24.09 8.91 -9.60
CA ALA A 422 -23.02 7.94 -9.47
C ALA A 422 -21.82 8.56 -8.75
N MET A 423 -21.58 8.16 -7.50
CA MET A 423 -20.45 8.65 -6.71
C MET A 423 -19.25 7.71 -6.85
N GLY A 424 -18.30 8.10 -7.69
CA GLY A 424 -17.08 7.34 -7.97
C GLY A 424 -17.19 6.36 -9.14
N SER A 425 -16.04 5.82 -9.56
CA SER A 425 -15.94 4.94 -10.74
C SER A 425 -16.72 3.64 -10.59
N THR A 426 -16.84 3.08 -9.38
CA THR A 426 -17.55 1.82 -9.16
C THR A 426 -19.05 1.97 -9.40
N ALA A 427 -19.66 3.02 -8.84
CA ALA A 427 -21.06 3.35 -9.07
C ALA A 427 -21.33 3.67 -10.56
N LEU A 428 -20.43 4.42 -11.20
CA LEU A 428 -20.55 4.73 -12.62
C LEU A 428 -20.53 3.45 -13.47
N PHE A 429 -19.58 2.55 -13.21
CA PHE A 429 -19.47 1.28 -13.91
C PHE A 429 -20.70 0.39 -13.68
N SER A 430 -21.22 0.27 -12.45
CA SER A 430 -22.38 -0.57 -12.17
C SER A 430 -23.66 -0.10 -12.87
N LEU A 431 -23.79 1.20 -13.14
CA LEU A 431 -24.96 1.81 -13.76
C LEU A 431 -24.87 1.87 -15.30
N THR A 432 -23.68 2.02 -15.85
CA THR A 432 -23.48 2.37 -17.28
C THR A 432 -22.59 1.41 -18.05
N GLY A 433 -21.90 0.48 -17.37
CA GLY A 433 -20.87 -0.38 -17.97
C GLY A 433 -19.59 0.35 -18.36
N LEU A 434 -19.50 1.67 -18.18
CA LEU A 434 -18.34 2.47 -18.59
C LEU A 434 -17.15 2.22 -17.66
N ILE A 435 -16.04 1.76 -18.25
CA ILE A 435 -14.78 1.53 -17.56
C ILE A 435 -13.89 2.76 -17.78
N ALA A 436 -13.94 3.71 -16.85
CA ALA A 436 -13.09 4.89 -16.90
C ALA A 436 -12.84 5.55 -15.54
N PRO A 437 -11.76 6.35 -15.40
CA PRO A 437 -11.56 7.21 -14.24
C PRO A 437 -12.73 8.20 -14.09
N ILE A 438 -13.26 8.31 -12.86
CA ILE A 438 -14.40 9.19 -12.56
C ILE A 438 -14.12 10.65 -12.92
N THR A 439 -12.87 11.10 -12.82
CA THR A 439 -12.44 12.48 -13.15
C THR A 439 -12.74 12.88 -14.59
N ARG A 440 -12.81 11.94 -15.53
CA ARG A 440 -13.18 12.21 -16.93
C ARG A 440 -14.67 12.51 -17.11
N TYR A 441 -15.50 12.03 -16.19
CA TYR A 441 -16.96 12.08 -16.27
C TYR A 441 -17.61 12.94 -15.18
N ALA A 442 -16.86 13.35 -14.17
CA ALA A 442 -17.36 14.19 -13.09
C ALA A 442 -18.05 15.45 -13.64
N GLY A 443 -19.29 15.70 -13.22
CA GLY A 443 -20.13 16.81 -13.68
C GLY A 443 -20.88 16.54 -14.99
N ARG A 444 -20.68 15.39 -15.65
CA ARG A 444 -21.38 15.04 -16.89
C ARG A 444 -22.59 14.17 -16.64
N LEU A 445 -23.61 14.37 -17.47
CA LEU A 445 -24.75 13.47 -17.58
C LEU A 445 -24.46 12.37 -18.60
N ILE A 446 -24.76 11.15 -18.20
CA ILE A 446 -24.63 9.92 -18.98
C ILE A 446 -25.95 9.18 -18.83
N SER A 447 -26.35 8.34 -19.77
CA SER A 447 -27.55 7.52 -19.62
C SER A 447 -27.21 6.09 -19.22
N THR A 448 -28.07 5.46 -18.42
CA THR A 448 -28.08 3.99 -18.29
C THR A 448 -28.56 3.35 -19.60
N GLU A 449 -28.45 2.02 -19.71
CA GLU A 449 -29.04 1.24 -20.81
C GLU A 449 -30.57 1.47 -20.92
N GLU A 450 -31.24 1.75 -19.80
CA GLU A 450 -32.68 2.06 -19.72
C GLU A 450 -33.01 3.56 -19.89
N ASN A 451 -32.08 4.34 -20.44
CA ASN A 451 -32.22 5.79 -20.66
C ASN A 451 -32.49 6.64 -19.40
N ILE A 452 -32.14 6.14 -18.21
CA ILE A 452 -32.20 6.92 -16.97
C ILE A 452 -30.96 7.82 -16.92
N PRO A 453 -31.09 9.14 -16.72
CA PRO A 453 -29.94 10.02 -16.62
C PRO A 453 -29.15 9.74 -15.33
N VAL A 454 -27.83 9.67 -15.46
CA VAL A 454 -26.83 9.44 -14.43
C VAL A 454 -25.88 10.64 -14.41
N LEU A 455 -25.86 11.38 -13.30
CA LEU A 455 -24.82 12.39 -13.07
C LEU A 455 -23.64 11.74 -12.37
N ALA A 456 -22.47 11.75 -13.01
CA ALA A 456 -21.25 11.25 -12.41
C ALA A 456 -20.58 12.31 -11.52
N THR A 457 -20.10 11.93 -10.33
CA THR A 457 -19.32 12.80 -9.45
C THR A 457 -18.28 12.02 -8.65
N VAL A 458 -17.30 12.71 -8.07
CA VAL A 458 -16.29 12.08 -7.21
C VAL A 458 -16.92 11.50 -5.95
N HIS A 459 -16.38 10.39 -5.44
CA HIS A 459 -16.87 9.81 -4.19
C HIS A 459 -16.43 10.67 -2.99
N PRO A 460 -17.29 10.95 -1.98
CA PRO A 460 -16.92 11.82 -0.85
C PRO A 460 -15.68 11.36 -0.06
N SER A 461 -15.41 10.05 -0.03
CA SER A 461 -14.17 9.52 0.58
C SER A 461 -12.88 9.97 -0.11
N TYR A 462 -12.93 10.36 -1.39
CA TYR A 462 -11.79 10.96 -2.08
C TYR A 462 -11.43 12.32 -1.47
N LEU A 463 -12.44 13.13 -1.14
CA LEU A 463 -12.26 14.46 -0.54
C LEU A 463 -11.54 14.39 0.82
N LEU A 464 -11.80 13.32 1.59
CA LEU A 464 -11.14 13.04 2.87
C LEU A 464 -9.67 12.62 2.75
N ARG A 465 -9.24 12.17 1.56
CA ARG A 465 -7.88 11.68 1.32
C ARG A 465 -6.96 12.74 0.72
N ILE A 466 -7.47 13.92 0.38
CA ILE A 466 -6.68 15.03 -0.16
C ILE A 466 -5.91 15.69 0.99
N ILE A 467 -4.57 15.67 0.89
CA ILE A 467 -3.67 16.26 1.89
C ILE A 467 -3.62 17.79 1.78
N SER A 468 -3.56 18.32 0.56
CA SER A 468 -3.51 19.77 0.30
C SER A 468 -4.85 20.43 0.62
N GLU A 469 -4.84 21.41 1.52
CA GLU A 469 -6.07 22.12 1.91
C GLU A 469 -6.69 22.89 0.73
N GLN A 470 -5.86 23.51 -0.12
CA GLN A 470 -6.32 24.25 -1.29
C GLN A 470 -6.99 23.32 -2.30
N SER A 471 -6.37 22.17 -2.61
CA SER A 471 -6.95 21.18 -3.52
C SER A 471 -8.24 20.57 -2.94
N ARG A 472 -8.29 20.36 -1.62
CA ARG A 472 -9.49 19.85 -0.95
C ARG A 472 -10.66 20.83 -1.07
N LYS A 473 -10.43 22.13 -0.85
CA LYS A 473 -11.46 23.17 -0.99
C LYS A 473 -12.02 23.20 -2.43
N GLN A 474 -11.15 23.16 -3.43
CA GLN A 474 -11.56 23.15 -4.84
C GLN A 474 -12.40 21.93 -5.20
N GLU A 475 -12.00 20.73 -4.76
CA GLU A 475 -12.75 19.50 -5.05
C GLU A 475 -14.08 19.44 -4.29
N ILE A 476 -14.16 19.96 -3.06
CA ILE A 476 -15.42 20.12 -2.33
C ILE A 476 -16.36 21.07 -3.09
N GLU A 477 -15.86 22.18 -3.62
CA GLU A 477 -16.67 23.13 -4.38
C GLU A 477 -17.25 22.48 -5.66
N LYS A 478 -16.45 21.73 -6.41
CA LYS A 478 -16.92 20.97 -7.59
C LYS A 478 -17.98 19.92 -7.21
N PHE A 479 -17.80 19.27 -6.06
CA PHE A 479 -18.77 18.32 -5.53
C PHE A 479 -20.10 19.01 -5.19
N GLU A 480 -20.04 20.16 -4.50
CA GLU A 480 -21.22 20.98 -4.20
C GLU A 480 -21.91 21.49 -5.48
N GLN A 481 -21.16 21.94 -6.49
CA GLN A 481 -21.69 22.34 -7.79
C GLN A 481 -22.45 21.19 -8.48
N SER A 482 -21.91 19.96 -8.40
CA SER A 482 -22.60 18.77 -8.92
C SER A 482 -23.93 18.55 -8.21
N LEU A 483 -23.98 18.68 -6.88
CA LEU A 483 -25.23 18.53 -6.12
C LEU A 483 -26.22 19.68 -6.39
N ARG A 484 -25.75 20.91 -6.64
CA ARG A 484 -26.62 22.01 -7.10
C ARG A 484 -27.29 21.69 -8.44
N LEU A 485 -26.53 21.13 -9.39
CA LEU A 485 -27.08 20.69 -10.68
C LEU A 485 -28.15 19.61 -10.51
N VAL A 486 -27.93 18.66 -9.59
CA VAL A 486 -28.93 17.65 -9.22
C VAL A 486 -30.18 18.31 -8.67
N ARG A 487 -30.03 19.25 -7.72
CA ARG A 487 -31.17 19.95 -7.12
C ARG A 487 -31.98 20.73 -8.15
N GLN A 488 -31.32 21.46 -9.04
CA GLN A 488 -31.98 22.18 -10.12
C GLN A 488 -32.78 21.24 -11.04
N LYS A 489 -32.17 20.12 -11.46
CA LYS A 489 -32.83 19.16 -12.37
C LYS A 489 -33.99 18.40 -11.71
N THR A 490 -33.90 18.11 -10.42
CA THR A 490 -35.00 17.51 -9.66
C THR A 490 -36.14 18.51 -9.41
N ALA A 491 -35.83 19.78 -9.12
CA ALA A 491 -36.81 20.84 -8.93
C ALA A 491 -37.57 21.18 -10.23
N LEU A 492 -36.86 21.38 -11.35
CA LEU A 492 -37.45 21.70 -12.66
C LEU A 492 -38.42 20.63 -13.17
N LYS A 493 -38.19 19.35 -12.83
CA LYS A 493 -39.07 18.24 -13.20
C LYS A 493 -40.29 18.07 -12.28
N ASN A 494 -40.30 18.71 -11.11
CA ASN A 494 -41.46 18.71 -10.22
C ASN A 494 -42.41 19.89 -10.49
N THR A 495 -41.95 20.92 -11.22
CA THR A 495 -42.73 22.11 -11.58
C THR A 495 -43.41 22.06 -12.95
N LEU A 496 -43.16 21.05 -13.78
CA LEU A 496 -43.88 20.88 -15.05
C LEU A 496 -45.20 20.12 -14.80
N PRO A 497 -46.38 20.73 -15.01
CA PRO A 497 -47.66 20.05 -14.87
C PRO A 497 -47.79 18.91 -15.89
N LYS A 498 -48.40 17.80 -15.48
CA LYS A 498 -48.61 16.57 -16.29
C LYS A 498 -49.51 16.74 -17.53
N ASN A 499 -50.01 17.94 -17.82
CA ASN A 499 -50.96 18.20 -18.89
C ASN A 499 -50.38 19.12 -19.96
N GLU A 500 -49.50 18.61 -20.83
CA GLU A 500 -49.22 19.29 -22.13
C GLU A 500 -48.53 18.40 -23.17
N LEU A 501 -48.88 17.10 -23.20
CA LEU A 501 -48.55 16.19 -24.31
C LEU A 501 -49.78 15.38 -24.72
N LYS A 502 -50.86 16.09 -25.03
CA LYS A 502 -51.91 15.62 -25.94
C LYS A 502 -52.42 16.83 -26.71
N LYS A 503 -51.78 17.09 -27.85
CA LYS A 503 -52.40 17.66 -29.05
C LYS A 503 -51.50 17.36 -30.24
#